data_AF-A0AA40WGZ8-F1
#
_entry.id   AF-A0AA40WGZ8-F1
#
_cell.length_a   1.000
_cell.length_b   1.000
_cell.length_c   1.000
_cell.angle_alpha   90.00
_cell.angle_beta   90.00
_cell.angle_gamma   90.00
#
_symmetry.space_group_name_H-M   'P 1'
#
loop_
_entity.id
_entity.type
_entity.pdbx_description
1 polymer ?
#
loop_
_entity_poly.entity_id
_entity_poly.type
_entity_poly.pdbx_seq_one_letter_code
_entity_poly.pdbx_strand_id
1 'polypeptide(L)'
;FLDISEILPGKVRVLIADAVGHGVQASLMTMALKTEYEELKNLENPAQILKELNSRFLKKFDSLESIFPCMIGDIDTKKEEFTYASAGHPDQILQAPGEFPSLLQKTGPILGLFESLEIVSKTVLFPTGSRLLLFSDGLIENRMKD
;
A
#
# COMPACT_ATOMS: atom_id res chain seq x y z
N PHE A 1 -3.31 1.13 8.99
CA PHE A 1 -3.05 2.58 9.00
C PHE A 1 -3.07 3.17 7.59
N LEU A 2 -3.36 4.47 7.49
CA LEU A 2 -3.31 5.26 6.26
C LEU A 2 -2.30 6.39 6.47
N ASP A 3 -1.41 6.61 5.50
CA ASP A 3 -0.50 7.74 5.43
C ASP A 3 -0.64 8.45 4.08
N ILE A 4 -0.65 9.77 4.10
CA ILE A 4 -0.74 10.62 2.91
C ILE A 4 0.26 11.77 3.09
N SER A 5 1.20 11.90 2.16
CA SER A 5 2.27 12.89 2.25
C SER A 5 2.67 13.40 0.88
N GLU A 6 2.89 14.70 0.76
CA GLU A 6 3.58 15.26 -0.40
C GLU A 6 5.08 14.96 -0.31
N ILE A 7 5.61 14.22 -1.28
CA ILE A 7 7.03 13.79 -1.31
C ILE A 7 7.89 14.68 -2.20
N LEU A 8 7.27 15.34 -3.18
CA LEU A 8 7.84 16.37 -4.05
C LEU A 8 6.71 17.32 -4.46
N PRO A 9 7.00 18.56 -4.90
CA PRO A 9 5.96 19.49 -5.36
C PRO A 9 5.05 18.89 -6.46
N GLY A 10 3.78 18.66 -6.12
CA GLY A 10 2.79 18.04 -7.01
C GLY A 10 2.89 16.51 -7.11
N LYS A 11 3.67 15.85 -6.24
CA LYS A 11 3.74 14.39 -6.13
C LYS A 11 3.33 13.96 -4.72
N VAL A 12 2.15 13.36 -4.62
CA VAL A 12 1.56 12.90 -3.35
C VAL A 12 1.66 11.39 -3.26
N ARG A 13 2.26 10.91 -2.18
CA ARG A 13 2.31 9.49 -1.84
C ARG A 13 1.16 9.14 -0.91
N VAL A 14 0.52 8.01 -1.20
CA VAL A 14 -0.47 7.36 -0.36
C VAL A 14 0.02 5.98 0.03
N LEU A 15 -0.19 5.60 1.27
CA LEU A 15 0.09 4.26 1.79
C LEU A 15 -1.07 3.81 2.65
N ILE A 16 -1.60 2.63 2.38
CA ILE A 16 -2.51 1.92 3.27
C ILE A 16 -1.91 0.55 3.57
N ALA A 17 -1.78 0.24 4.86
CA ALA A 17 -1.24 -1.04 5.30
C ALA A 17 -1.80 -1.40 6.67
N ASP A 18 -2.08 -2.67 6.93
CA ASP A 18 -2.42 -3.11 8.28
C ASP A 18 -1.75 -4.44 8.60
N ALA A 19 -1.41 -4.65 9.88
CA ALA A 19 -0.93 -5.95 10.33
C ALA A 19 -2.12 -6.89 10.51
N VAL A 20 -2.02 -8.11 9.97
CA VAL A 20 -3.05 -9.12 10.22
C VAL A 20 -2.99 -9.56 11.69
N GLY A 21 -4.15 -9.64 12.33
CA GLY A 21 -4.29 -10.05 13.73
C GLY A 21 -5.24 -9.15 14.50
N HIS A 22 -5.30 -9.30 15.82
CA HIS A 22 -6.17 -8.48 16.67
C HIS A 22 -5.48 -8.03 17.95
N GLY A 23 -5.92 -6.88 18.47
CA GLY A 23 -5.49 -6.35 19.76
C GLY A 23 -4.12 -5.67 19.72
N VAL A 24 -3.43 -5.70 20.86
CA VAL A 24 -2.22 -4.91 21.10
C VAL A 24 -1.06 -5.32 20.19
N GLN A 25 -0.87 -6.63 19.95
CA GLN A 25 0.22 -7.12 19.11
C GLN A 25 0.11 -6.61 17.68
N ALA A 26 -1.06 -6.71 17.05
CA ALA A 26 -1.30 -6.19 15.70
C ALA A 26 -1.04 -4.68 15.64
N SER A 27 -1.51 -3.94 16.65
CA SER A 27 -1.26 -2.49 16.74
C SER A 27 0.24 -2.16 16.82
N LEU A 28 1.01 -2.90 17.63
CA LEU A 28 2.46 -2.72 17.74
C LEU A 28 3.18 -3.05 16.42
N MET A 29 2.76 -4.10 15.72
CA MET A 29 3.32 -4.45 14.42
C MET A 29 3.01 -3.39 13.36
N THR A 30 1.79 -2.88 13.33
CA THR A 30 1.40 -1.75 12.47
C THR A 30 2.25 -0.51 12.77
N MET A 31 2.55 -0.22 14.04
CA MET A 31 3.45 0.88 14.43
C MET A 31 4.91 0.64 14.01
N ALA A 32 5.41 -0.59 14.15
CA ALA A 32 6.75 -0.95 13.70
C ALA A 32 6.88 -0.79 12.18
N LEU A 33 5.90 -1.28 11.41
CA LEU A 33 5.86 -1.13 9.96
C LEU A 33 5.85 0.35 9.55
N LYS A 34 5.04 1.19 10.24
CA LYS A 34 5.03 2.64 10.00
C LYS A 34 6.41 3.27 10.26
N THR A 35 7.10 2.85 11.31
CA THR A 35 8.44 3.37 11.64
C THR A 35 9.45 3.04 10.54
N GLU A 36 9.47 1.79 10.05
CA GLU A 36 10.33 1.42 8.91
C GLU A 36 9.97 2.17 7.63
N TYR A 37 8.68 2.42 7.39
CA TYR A 37 8.22 3.16 6.23
C TYR A 37 8.72 4.61 6.21
N GLU A 38 8.71 5.30 7.35
CA GLU A 38 9.17 6.70 7.42
C GLU A 38 10.64 6.85 6.99
N GLU A 39 11.49 5.86 7.26
CA GLU A 39 12.88 5.86 6.78
C GLU A 39 13.01 5.65 5.26
N LEU A 40 12.02 5.02 4.64
CA LEU A 40 12.00 4.66 3.22
C LEU A 40 11.17 5.62 2.36
N LYS A 41 10.45 6.54 3.01
CA LYS A 41 9.43 7.40 2.39
C LYS A 41 9.95 8.30 1.27
N ASN A 42 11.26 8.52 1.21
CA ASN A 42 11.92 9.33 0.18
C ASN A 42 12.38 8.52 -1.05
N LEU A 43 12.26 7.19 -1.03
CA LEU A 43 12.54 6.39 -2.24
C LEU A 43 11.52 6.70 -3.34
N GLU A 44 11.95 6.70 -4.59
CA GLU A 44 11.10 7.16 -5.69
C GLU A 44 10.06 6.13 -6.13
N ASN A 45 10.35 4.83 -6.01
CA ASN A 45 9.55 3.76 -6.61
C ASN A 45 8.71 3.00 -5.55
N PRO A 46 7.37 2.93 -5.71
CA PRO A 46 6.48 2.23 -4.79
C PRO A 46 6.85 0.75 -4.55
N ALA A 47 7.15 -0.01 -5.60
CA ALA A 47 7.55 -1.41 -5.47
C ALA A 47 8.90 -1.60 -4.75
N GLN A 48 9.85 -0.68 -4.94
CA GLN A 48 11.12 -0.71 -4.23
C GLN A 48 10.90 -0.53 -2.72
N ILE A 49 9.99 0.37 -2.33
CA ILE A 49 9.64 0.58 -0.92
C ILE A 49 9.05 -0.69 -0.32
N LEU A 50 8.11 -1.36 -1.02
CA LEU A 50 7.54 -2.60 -0.51
C LEU A 50 8.57 -3.72 -0.36
N LYS A 51 9.50 -3.85 -1.31
CA LYS A 51 10.61 -4.82 -1.21
C LYS A 51 11.52 -4.54 -0.03
N GLU A 52 11.87 -3.28 0.17
CA GLU A 52 12.75 -2.88 1.27
C GLU A 52 12.05 -2.99 2.63
N LEU A 53 10.76 -2.65 2.70
CA LEU A 53 9.91 -2.90 3.87
C LEU A 53 9.89 -4.39 4.22
N ASN A 54 9.66 -5.28 3.24
CA ASN A 54 9.67 -6.73 3.47
C ASN A 54 11.02 -7.21 4.02
N SER A 55 12.12 -6.82 3.38
CA SER A 55 13.47 -7.18 3.78
C SER A 55 13.78 -6.74 5.21
N ARG A 56 13.48 -5.47 5.56
CA ARG A 56 13.70 -4.94 6.91
C ARG A 56 12.83 -5.63 7.94
N PHE A 57 11.57 -5.88 7.59
CA PHE A 57 10.63 -6.49 8.50
C PHE A 57 11.01 -7.93 8.82
N LEU A 58 11.29 -8.76 7.81
CA LEU A 58 11.74 -10.14 8.01
C LEU A 58 13.03 -10.19 8.84
N LYS A 59 14.01 -9.32 8.57
CA LYS A 59 15.25 -9.29 9.37
C LYS A 59 15.07 -8.92 10.83
N LYS A 60 14.15 -7.99 11.13
CA LYS A 60 13.94 -7.47 12.50
C LYS A 60 12.91 -8.27 13.30
N PHE A 61 11.99 -8.95 12.64
CA PHE A 61 10.78 -9.52 13.25
C PHE A 61 10.47 -10.95 12.79
N ASP A 62 11.45 -11.69 12.25
CA ASP A 62 11.29 -13.07 11.72
C ASP A 62 10.49 -14.00 12.64
N SER A 63 10.75 -13.94 13.94
CA SER A 63 10.08 -14.76 14.96
C SER A 63 8.58 -14.50 15.15
N LEU A 64 8.03 -13.45 14.55
CA LEU A 64 6.64 -13.02 14.75
C LEU A 64 5.71 -13.49 13.64
N GLU A 65 6.21 -14.14 12.58
CA GLU A 65 5.45 -14.70 11.44
C GLU A 65 4.32 -13.78 10.94
N SER A 66 4.56 -12.46 10.98
CA SER A 66 3.52 -11.46 10.73
C SER A 66 3.45 -11.12 9.25
N ILE A 67 2.22 -11.01 8.74
CA ILE A 67 1.94 -10.65 7.35
C ILE A 67 1.26 -9.28 7.26
N PHE A 68 1.59 -8.52 6.21
CA PHE A 68 1.16 -7.13 6.05
C PHE A 68 0.60 -6.90 4.66
N PRO A 69 -0.74 -6.96 4.49
CA PRO A 69 -1.40 -6.39 3.33
C PRO A 69 -1.05 -4.90 3.24
N CYS A 70 -0.46 -4.50 2.12
CA CYS A 70 0.03 -3.14 1.92
C CYS A 70 -0.21 -2.67 0.48
N MET A 71 -0.68 -1.45 0.32
CA MET A 71 -0.75 -0.76 -0.96
C MET A 71 -0.14 0.63 -0.81
N ILE A 72 0.75 0.97 -1.73
CA ILE A 72 1.44 2.26 -1.79
C ILE A 72 1.36 2.80 -3.21
N GLY A 73 1.21 4.10 -3.36
CA GLY A 73 1.30 4.71 -4.67
C GLY A 73 1.55 6.20 -4.64
N ASP A 74 1.98 6.71 -5.78
CA ASP A 74 2.37 8.07 -6.02
C ASP A 74 1.45 8.68 -7.08
N ILE A 75 0.75 9.73 -6.70
CA ILE A 75 -0.03 10.58 -7.59
C ILE A 75 0.90 11.70 -8.06
N ASP A 76 1.16 11.79 -9.36
CA ASP A 76 1.90 12.88 -9.99
C ASP A 76 0.90 13.79 -10.72
N THR A 77 0.65 14.97 -10.17
CA THR A 77 -0.34 15.91 -10.73
C THR A 77 0.13 16.59 -12.01
N LYS A 78 1.43 16.59 -12.29
CA LYS A 78 1.97 17.18 -13.53
C LYS A 78 1.86 16.19 -14.69
N LYS A 79 2.08 14.91 -14.40
CA LYS A 79 1.92 13.83 -15.38
C LYS A 79 0.50 13.32 -15.50
N GLU A 80 -0.36 13.65 -14.53
CA GLU A 80 -1.71 13.10 -14.41
C GLU A 80 -1.67 11.56 -14.36
N GLU A 81 -0.77 11.03 -13.54
CA GLU A 81 -0.51 9.60 -13.42
C GLU A 81 -0.57 9.14 -11.96
N PHE A 82 -1.03 7.91 -11.76
CA PHE A 82 -0.92 7.21 -10.49
C PHE A 82 -0.06 5.97 -10.66
N THR A 83 1.11 5.96 -10.01
CA THR A 83 2.02 4.80 -10.00
C THR A 83 1.93 4.09 -8.66
N TYR A 84 1.57 2.81 -8.64
CA TYR A 84 1.30 2.08 -7.40
C TYR A 84 1.89 0.69 -7.39
N ALA A 85 2.07 0.15 -6.19
CA ALA A 85 2.35 -1.25 -5.92
C ALA A 85 1.44 -1.75 -4.80
N SER A 86 0.98 -3.00 -4.90
CA SER A 86 0.09 -3.63 -3.93
C SER A 86 0.54 -5.05 -3.64
N ALA A 87 0.80 -5.32 -2.36
CA ALA A 87 1.27 -6.57 -1.80
C ALA A 87 0.21 -7.11 -0.84
N GLY A 88 -0.60 -8.07 -1.30
CA GLY A 88 -1.61 -8.75 -0.47
C GLY A 88 -2.90 -7.96 -0.17
N HIS A 89 -2.88 -6.63 -0.25
CA HIS A 89 -4.03 -5.77 0.02
C HIS A 89 -5.20 -6.02 -0.96
N PRO A 90 -6.47 -5.88 -0.53
CA PRO A 90 -7.62 -5.91 -1.44
C PRO A 90 -7.44 -4.94 -2.61
N ASP A 91 -8.04 -5.26 -3.77
CA ASP A 91 -8.03 -4.37 -4.92
C ASP A 91 -8.66 -3.03 -4.56
N GLN A 92 -7.99 -1.93 -4.85
CA GLN A 92 -8.49 -0.58 -4.57
C GLN A 92 -9.28 -0.05 -5.76
N ILE A 93 -10.06 1.01 -5.58
CA ILE A 93 -10.93 1.52 -6.65
C ILE A 93 -10.42 2.87 -7.15
N LEU A 94 -10.28 3.00 -8.46
CA LEU A 94 -10.00 4.26 -9.16
C LEU A 94 -11.17 4.62 -10.06
N GLN A 95 -11.64 5.86 -9.97
CA GLN A 95 -12.64 6.42 -10.87
C GLN A 95 -12.09 7.68 -11.54
N ALA A 96 -11.81 7.61 -12.83
CA ALA A 96 -11.50 8.78 -13.64
C ALA A 96 -12.79 9.54 -14.04
N PRO A 97 -12.71 10.85 -14.35
CA PRO A 97 -13.88 11.63 -14.75
C PRO A 97 -14.56 11.05 -15.99
N GLY A 98 -15.86 10.79 -15.90
CA GLY A 98 -16.65 10.25 -17.02
C GLY A 98 -16.44 8.75 -17.28
N GLU A 99 -15.60 8.07 -16.49
CA GLU A 99 -15.37 6.63 -16.60
C GLU A 99 -16.08 5.85 -15.49
N PHE A 100 -16.35 4.58 -15.77
CA PHE A 100 -16.78 3.64 -14.74
C PHE A 100 -15.63 3.35 -13.77
N PRO A 101 -15.92 3.08 -12.49
CA PRO A 101 -14.88 2.68 -11.53
C PRO A 101 -14.12 1.44 -12.01
N SER A 102 -12.80 1.47 -11.84
CA SER A 102 -11.88 0.39 -12.18
C SER A 102 -11.15 -0.12 -10.94
N LEU A 103 -10.71 -1.38 -10.99
CA LEU A 103 -9.96 -2.00 -9.91
C LEU A 103 -8.44 -1.86 -10.13
N LEU A 104 -7.76 -1.41 -9.09
CA LEU A 104 -6.32 -1.39 -8.99
C LEU A 104 -5.85 -2.75 -8.45
N GLN A 105 -5.54 -3.65 -9.39
CA GLN A 105 -5.15 -5.03 -9.11
C GLN A 105 -3.84 -5.13 -8.33
N LYS A 106 -3.72 -6.18 -7.52
CA LYS A 106 -2.46 -6.59 -6.88
C LYS A 106 -1.29 -6.62 -7.88
N THR A 107 -0.10 -6.26 -7.39
CA THR A 107 1.12 -6.18 -8.20
C THR A 107 2.26 -7.04 -7.66
N GLY A 108 1.99 -7.80 -6.60
CA GLY A 108 2.88 -8.83 -6.09
C GLY A 108 2.31 -9.57 -4.87
N PRO A 109 3.08 -10.53 -4.33
CA PRO A 109 2.72 -11.29 -3.14
C PRO A 109 2.62 -10.41 -1.89
N ILE A 110 1.92 -10.91 -0.86
CA ILE A 110 1.82 -10.27 0.45
C ILE A 110 3.19 -10.19 1.15
N LEU A 111 3.43 -9.13 1.91
CA LEU A 111 4.66 -8.95 2.68
C LEU A 111 4.70 -9.89 3.89
N GLY A 112 5.91 -10.29 4.30
CA GLY A 112 6.17 -11.09 5.49
C GLY A 112 6.18 -12.60 5.28
N LEU A 113 5.87 -13.10 4.08
CA LEU A 113 5.86 -14.54 3.79
C LEU A 113 7.14 -15.08 3.15
N PHE A 114 7.77 -14.31 2.25
CA PHE A 114 8.93 -14.76 1.49
C PHE A 114 10.02 -13.70 1.52
N GLU A 115 11.28 -14.11 1.63
CA GLU A 115 12.43 -13.20 1.63
C GLU A 115 12.57 -12.45 0.29
N SER A 116 12.38 -13.16 -0.81
CA SER A 116 12.34 -12.59 -2.15
C SER A 116 10.90 -12.42 -2.63
N LEU A 117 10.53 -11.19 -2.98
CA LEU A 117 9.20 -10.86 -3.52
C LEU A 117 9.32 -10.25 -4.92
N GLU A 118 8.63 -10.87 -5.88
CA GLU A 118 8.40 -10.26 -7.19
C GLU A 118 7.23 -9.28 -7.11
N ILE A 119 7.53 -8.06 -6.64
CA ILE A 119 6.61 -6.93 -6.65
C ILE A 119 7.03 -5.95 -7.75
N VAL A 120 6.04 -5.50 -8.53
CA VAL A 120 6.23 -4.48 -9.58
C VAL A 120 5.32 -3.27 -9.33
N SER A 121 5.72 -2.12 -9.86
CA SER A 121 4.86 -0.93 -9.89
C SER A 121 4.03 -0.95 -11.18
N LYS A 122 2.76 -0.55 -11.11
CA LYS A 122 1.89 -0.28 -12.25
C LYS A 122 1.57 1.20 -12.30
N THR A 123 1.48 1.75 -13.51
CA THR A 123 1.08 3.15 -13.73
C THR A 123 -0.25 3.18 -14.48
N VAL A 124 -1.16 4.03 -14.03
CA VAL A 124 -2.46 4.29 -14.64
C VAL A 124 -2.68 5.79 -14.77
N LEU A 125 -3.58 6.19 -15.68
CA LEU A 125 -3.98 7.59 -15.79
C LEU A 125 -4.73 8.03 -14.53
N PHE A 126 -4.43 9.23 -14.08
CA PHE A 126 -5.04 9.91 -12.95
C PHE A 126 -5.30 11.39 -13.30
N PRO A 127 -6.16 11.66 -14.30
CA PRO A 127 -6.48 13.02 -14.71
C PRO A 127 -7.13 13.82 -13.59
N THR A 128 -7.05 15.14 -13.69
CA THR A 128 -7.71 16.06 -12.77
C THR A 128 -9.20 15.72 -12.60
N GLY A 129 -9.65 15.57 -11.36
CA GLY A 129 -11.01 15.15 -11.01
C GLY A 129 -11.18 13.65 -10.74
N SER A 130 -10.11 12.86 -10.91
CA SER A 130 -10.07 11.44 -10.52
C SER A 130 -10.30 11.26 -9.02
N ARG A 131 -10.90 10.11 -8.66
CA ARG A 131 -11.16 9.71 -7.27
C ARG A 131 -10.51 8.37 -6.99
N LEU A 132 -9.71 8.32 -5.93
CA LEU A 132 -9.12 7.09 -5.41
C LEU A 132 -9.85 6.70 -4.12
N LEU A 133 -10.43 5.50 -4.10
CA LEU A 133 -11.05 4.94 -2.91
C LEU A 133 -10.12 3.88 -2.33
N LEU A 134 -9.59 4.18 -1.14
CA LEU A 134 -8.74 3.28 -0.36
C LEU A 134 -9.53 2.65 0.79
N PHE A 135 -9.38 1.35 0.99
CA PHE A 135 -10.06 0.61 2.05
C PHE A 135 -9.29 -0.67 2.42
N SER A 136 -9.28 -1.01 3.71
CA SER A 136 -8.75 -2.28 4.19
C SER A 136 -9.81 -3.40 4.17
N ASP A 137 -9.36 -4.62 4.39
CA ASP A 137 -10.19 -5.83 4.50
C ASP A 137 -11.29 -5.75 5.59
N GLY A 138 -11.05 -5.01 6.68
CA GLY A 138 -12.06 -4.76 7.71
C GLY A 138 -13.37 -4.14 7.20
N LEU A 139 -13.36 -3.49 6.02
CA LEU A 139 -14.57 -3.00 5.35
C LEU A 139 -15.31 -4.09 4.57
N ILE A 140 -14.59 -5.08 4.02
CA ILE A 140 -15.16 -6.21 3.27
C ILE A 140 -15.72 -7.26 4.24
N GLU A 141 -14.97 -7.60 5.30
CA GLU A 141 -15.32 -8.69 6.22
C GLU A 141 -16.63 -8.43 6.97
N ASN A 142 -16.92 -7.18 7.32
CA ASN A 142 -18.16 -6.82 8.02
C ASN A 142 -19.42 -6.97 7.15
N ARG A 143 -19.29 -7.05 5.81
CA ARG A 143 -20.44 -7.30 4.92
C ARG A 143 -20.82 -8.77 4.76
N MET A 144 -19.94 -9.70 5.14
CA MET A 144 -20.22 -11.15 5.05
C MET A 144 -20.83 -11.73 6.34
N LYS A 145 -21.03 -10.89 7.36
CA LYS A 145 -21.63 -11.28 8.65
C LYS A 145 -23.11 -10.90 8.79
N ASP A 146 -23.66 -10.19 7.81
CA ASP A 146 -25.08 -9.89 7.66
C ASP A 146 -25.69 -10.71 6.50
#